data_AF-A0A255E146-F1
#
_entry.id   AF-A0A255E146-F1
#
_cell.length_a   1.000
_cell.length_b   1.000
_cell.length_c   1.000
_cell.angle_alpha   90.00
_cell.angle_beta   90.00
_cell.angle_gamma   90.00
#
_symmetry.space_group_name_H-M   'P 1'
#
loop_
_entity.id
_entity.type
_entity.pdbx_description
1 polymer ?
#
loop_
_entity_poly.entity_id
_entity_poly.type
_entity_poly.pdbx_seq_one_letter_code
_entity_poly.pdbx_strand_id
1 'polypeptide(L)'
;MAGLATVTELQTLMSKTFAEGSDELAQAELVLAIVSSWARVVSGQSWPDAPTGVPDDVRAVVLQASRRELKNPDRVISRQMGPFNVTFSSPPDGFFYPAELAILKRFRRSGGLRTVSVSRGEDGRPWAGKVGYLHYGEGDGIFPFCSGDEGYGDPVPWS
;
A
#
# COMPACT_ATOMS: atom_id res chain seq x y z
N MET A 1 10.86 -18.02 11.09
CA MET A 1 11.10 -16.88 10.16
C MET A 1 10.60 -15.60 10.81
N ALA A 2 11.29 -14.48 10.61
CA ALA A 2 11.02 -13.23 11.33
C ALA A 2 10.15 -12.30 10.46
N GLY A 3 9.07 -11.77 11.06
CA GLY A 3 8.09 -10.90 10.40
C GLY A 3 7.97 -9.56 11.11
N LEU A 4 7.08 -8.68 10.63
CA LEU A 4 6.80 -7.38 11.26
C LEU A 4 6.02 -7.50 12.58
N ALA A 5 5.50 -8.70 12.89
CA ALA A 5 4.86 -9.04 14.15
C ALA A 5 5.27 -10.46 14.56
N THR A 6 5.18 -10.74 15.85
CA THR A 6 5.54 -12.05 16.42
C THR A 6 4.35 -13.01 16.45
N VAL A 7 4.63 -14.32 16.41
CA VAL A 7 3.59 -15.36 16.54
C VAL A 7 2.89 -15.28 17.90
N THR A 8 3.62 -14.89 18.95
CA THR A 8 3.06 -14.71 20.30
C THR A 8 2.02 -13.58 20.34
N GLU A 9 2.28 -12.45 19.66
CA GLU A 9 1.31 -11.36 19.54
C GLU A 9 0.05 -11.82 18.77
N LEU A 10 0.22 -12.64 17.72
CA LEU A 10 -0.89 -13.20 16.96
C LEU A 10 -1.73 -14.20 17.78
N GLN A 11 -1.08 -15.09 18.54
CA GLN A 11 -1.74 -16.00 19.48
C GLN A 11 -2.57 -15.23 20.50
N THR A 12 -2.00 -14.16 21.06
CA THR A 12 -2.67 -13.26 22.00
C THR A 12 -3.90 -12.61 21.37
N LEU A 13 -3.78 -12.10 20.13
CA LEU A 13 -4.88 -11.46 19.42
C LEU A 13 -6.02 -12.43 19.04
N MET A 14 -5.68 -13.70 18.79
CA MET A 14 -6.64 -14.73 18.40
C MET A 14 -7.25 -15.47 19.59
N SER A 15 -6.73 -15.26 20.80
CA SER A 15 -7.05 -16.07 21.99
C SER A 15 -6.88 -17.57 21.74
N LYS A 16 -5.94 -17.95 20.87
CA LYS A 16 -5.67 -19.34 20.49
C LYS A 16 -4.18 -19.62 20.63
N THR A 17 -3.84 -20.77 21.23
CA THR A 17 -2.47 -21.27 21.28
C THR A 17 -2.22 -22.20 20.11
N PHE A 18 -1.06 -22.06 19.48
CA PHE A 18 -0.58 -23.00 18.47
C PHE A 18 0.43 -23.93 19.14
N ALA A 19 0.22 -25.24 19.05
CA ALA A 19 1.17 -26.20 19.59
C ALA A 19 2.48 -26.16 18.79
N GLU A 20 3.61 -26.32 19.47
CA GLU A 20 4.91 -26.40 18.81
C GLU A 20 4.94 -27.61 17.85
N GLY A 21 5.42 -27.39 16.63
CA GLY A 21 5.46 -28.41 15.58
C GLY A 21 4.12 -28.74 14.92
N SER A 22 3.04 -28.00 15.22
CA SER A 22 1.76 -28.18 14.52
C SER A 22 1.74 -27.51 13.15
N ASP A 23 0.96 -28.09 12.22
CA ASP A 23 0.73 -27.49 10.88
C ASP A 23 0.09 -26.10 10.98
N GLU A 24 -0.71 -25.85 12.01
CA GLU A 24 -1.32 -24.53 12.27
C GLU A 24 -0.27 -23.46 12.57
N LEU A 25 0.79 -23.82 13.31
CA LEU A 25 1.91 -22.91 13.60
C LEU A 25 2.66 -22.59 12.31
N ALA A 26 2.99 -23.61 11.51
CA ALA A 26 3.67 -23.42 10.24
C ALA A 26 2.86 -22.53 9.28
N GLN A 27 1.54 -22.71 9.24
CA GLN A 27 0.64 -21.87 8.47
C GLN A 27 0.62 -20.43 8.99
N ALA A 28 0.54 -20.22 10.31
CA ALA A 28 0.54 -18.89 10.91
C ALA A 28 1.85 -18.13 10.62
N GLU A 29 3.00 -18.80 10.72
CA GLU A 29 4.30 -18.23 10.38
C GLU A 29 4.39 -17.82 8.91
N LEU A 30 3.91 -18.67 8.00
CA LEU A 30 3.92 -18.39 6.57
C LEU A 30 3.02 -17.18 6.23
N VAL A 31 1.81 -17.13 6.79
CA VAL A 31 0.88 -16.02 6.58
C VAL A 31 1.50 -14.71 7.10
N LEU A 32 2.08 -14.73 8.30
CA LEU A 32 2.76 -13.55 8.85
C LEU A 32 3.92 -13.08 7.95
N ALA A 33 4.70 -13.99 7.40
CA ALA A 33 5.79 -13.65 6.49
C ALA A 33 5.28 -13.02 5.19
N ILE A 34 4.22 -13.58 4.59
CA ILE A 34 3.60 -13.06 3.37
C ILE A 34 3.02 -11.67 3.62
N VAL A 35 2.19 -11.49 4.65
CA VAL A 35 1.58 -10.19 4.98
C VAL A 35 2.64 -9.15 5.32
N SER A 36 3.71 -9.54 6.03
CA SER A 36 4.84 -8.66 6.33
C SER A 36 5.57 -8.20 5.06
N SER A 37 5.80 -9.11 4.11
CA SER A 37 6.43 -8.77 2.84
C SER A 37 5.59 -7.77 2.04
N TRP A 38 4.27 -7.96 2.00
CA TRP A 38 3.35 -7.04 1.34
C TRP A 38 3.30 -5.67 2.03
N ALA A 39 3.29 -5.62 3.36
CA ALA A 39 3.31 -4.35 4.09
C ALA A 39 4.57 -3.53 3.79
N ARG A 40 5.74 -4.18 3.65
CA ARG A 40 6.99 -3.52 3.22
C ARG A 40 6.89 -2.96 1.80
N VAL A 41 6.31 -3.72 0.87
CA VAL A 41 6.11 -3.29 -0.53
C VAL A 41 5.18 -2.09 -0.61
N VAL A 42 4.02 -2.15 0.07
CA VAL A 42 3.01 -1.09 0.04
C VAL A 42 3.52 0.20 0.67
N SER A 43 4.22 0.10 1.79
CA SER A 43 4.80 1.26 2.48
C SER A 43 6.05 1.81 1.80
N GLY A 44 6.74 1.02 0.97
CA GLY A 44 8.05 1.39 0.40
C GLY A 44 9.14 1.56 1.45
N GLN A 45 8.96 0.99 2.66
CA GLN A 45 9.92 1.03 3.77
C GLN A 45 10.39 -0.38 4.10
N SER A 46 11.68 -0.52 4.39
CA SER A 46 12.28 -1.76 4.88
C SER A 46 12.45 -1.68 6.40
N TRP A 47 11.40 -2.02 7.15
CA TRP A 47 11.54 -2.17 8.60
C TRP A 47 12.29 -3.46 8.96
N PRO A 48 13.13 -3.41 10.01
CA PRO A 48 13.70 -4.62 10.60
C PRO A 48 12.58 -5.56 11.09
N ASP A 49 12.94 -6.81 11.33
CA ASP A 49 12.00 -7.76 11.89
C ASP A 49 11.65 -7.40 13.36
N ALA A 50 10.43 -7.74 13.77
CA ALA A 50 9.98 -7.55 15.15
C ALA A 50 10.92 -8.24 16.16
N PRO A 51 11.05 -7.73 17.40
CA PRO A 51 10.18 -6.75 18.07
C PRO A 51 10.63 -5.29 18.00
N THR A 52 11.81 -5.00 17.45
CA THR A 52 12.41 -3.66 17.51
C THR A 52 12.38 -2.96 16.16
N GLY A 53 11.92 -1.71 16.12
CA GLY A 53 11.99 -0.86 14.92
C GLY A 53 10.80 -0.93 13.97
N VAL A 54 9.72 -1.62 14.35
CA VAL A 54 8.44 -1.63 13.63
C VAL A 54 7.48 -0.64 14.31
N PRO A 55 6.89 0.32 13.57
CA PRO A 55 5.86 1.20 14.10
C PRO A 55 4.61 0.42 14.55
N ASP A 56 3.99 0.84 15.64
CA ASP A 56 2.85 0.13 16.24
C ASP A 56 1.64 0.07 15.29
N ASP A 57 1.39 1.13 14.51
CA ASP A 57 0.33 1.17 13.50
C ASP A 57 0.51 0.06 12.45
N VAL A 58 1.74 -0.15 11.98
CA VAL A 58 2.08 -1.18 10.99
C VAL A 58 1.91 -2.56 11.59
N ARG A 59 2.35 -2.75 12.83
CA ARG A 59 2.19 -4.02 13.56
C ARG A 59 0.72 -4.38 13.72
N ALA A 60 -0.13 -3.43 14.08
CA ALA A 60 -1.56 -3.63 14.22
C ALA A 60 -2.23 -4.05 12.90
N VAL A 61 -1.86 -3.39 11.79
CA VAL A 61 -2.37 -3.74 10.44
C VAL A 61 -1.95 -5.16 10.04
N VAL A 62 -0.68 -5.52 10.22
CA VAL A 62 -0.17 -6.86 9.88
C VAL A 62 -0.89 -7.94 10.71
N LEU A 63 -1.09 -7.70 12.00
CA LEU A 63 -1.79 -8.64 12.89
C LEU A 63 -3.28 -8.80 12.51
N GLN A 64 -3.98 -7.72 12.20
CA GLN A 64 -5.38 -7.77 11.78
C GLN A 64 -5.56 -8.48 10.44
N ALA A 65 -4.71 -8.18 9.45
CA ALA A 65 -4.72 -8.84 8.16
C ALA A 65 -4.41 -10.34 8.29
N SER A 66 -3.40 -10.71 9.09
CA SER A 66 -3.03 -12.11 9.32
C SER A 66 -4.15 -12.89 10.01
N ARG A 67 -4.80 -12.30 11.03
CA ARG A 67 -5.97 -12.89 11.70
C ARG A 67 -7.12 -13.15 10.72
N ARG A 68 -7.36 -12.24 9.77
CA ARG A 68 -8.45 -12.36 8.79
C ARG A 68 -8.22 -13.53 7.84
N GLU A 69 -7.01 -13.65 7.30
CA GLU A 69 -6.66 -14.75 6.39
C GLU A 69 -6.71 -16.11 7.10
N LEU A 70 -6.25 -16.18 8.35
CA LEU A 70 -6.31 -17.43 9.12
C LEU A 70 -7.75 -17.83 9.51
N LYS A 71 -8.66 -16.88 9.68
CA LYS A 71 -10.06 -17.17 10.04
C LYS A 71 -10.93 -17.56 8.85
N ASN A 72 -10.63 -17.07 7.65
CA ASN A 72 -11.45 -17.33 6.46
C ASN A 72 -10.56 -17.51 5.22
N PRO A 73 -9.82 -18.63 5.12
CA PRO A 73 -8.96 -18.90 3.96
C PRO A 73 -9.77 -19.02 2.66
N ASP A 74 -11.00 -19.56 2.75
CA ASP A 74 -11.90 -19.75 1.61
C ASP A 74 -12.64 -18.47 1.17
N ARG A 75 -12.47 -17.38 1.93
CA ARG A 75 -13.08 -16.06 1.67
C ARG A 75 -14.59 -16.10 1.40
N VAL A 76 -15.30 -16.95 2.13
CA VAL A 76 -16.76 -17.04 2.02
C VAL A 76 -17.41 -15.88 2.75
N ILE A 77 -18.27 -15.10 2.07
CA ILE A 77 -18.99 -13.95 2.66
C ILE A 77 -20.28 -14.41 3.32
N SER A 78 -21.06 -15.24 2.62
CA SER A 78 -22.38 -15.68 3.08
C SER A 78 -22.63 -17.12 2.66
N ARG A 79 -23.09 -17.93 3.61
CA ARG A 79 -23.59 -19.29 3.38
C ARG A 79 -25.06 -19.30 3.73
N GLN A 80 -25.94 -19.26 2.72
CA GLN A 80 -27.37 -19.51 2.92
C GLN A 80 -27.64 -21.01 2.76
N MET A 81 -28.27 -21.61 3.77
CA MET A 81 -28.59 -23.04 3.76
C MET A 81 -30.04 -23.23 3.30
N GLY A 82 -30.19 -23.56 2.02
CA GLY A 82 -31.40 -23.70 1.20
C GLY A 82 -30.98 -24.26 -0.19
N PRO A 83 -31.70 -24.09 -1.32
CA PRO A 83 -31.19 -24.55 -2.63
C PRO A 83 -29.88 -23.79 -2.93
N PHE A 84 -28.77 -24.51 -2.77
CA PHE A 84 -27.53 -23.92 -2.27
C PHE A 84 -26.92 -22.89 -3.21
N ASN A 85 -26.74 -21.66 -2.71
CA ASN A 85 -25.99 -20.60 -3.36
C ASN A 85 -24.89 -20.14 -2.40
N VAL A 86 -23.63 -20.14 -2.87
CA VAL A 86 -22.47 -19.67 -2.11
C VAL A 86 -22.04 -18.36 -2.73
N THR A 87 -22.05 -17.28 -1.94
CA THR A 87 -21.52 -16.00 -2.38
C THR A 87 -20.09 -15.85 -1.88
N PHE A 88 -19.16 -15.99 -2.81
CA PHE A 88 -17.75 -15.67 -2.58
C PHE A 88 -17.56 -14.16 -2.62
N SER A 89 -16.60 -13.64 -1.86
CA SER A 89 -16.15 -12.27 -2.08
C SER A 89 -15.59 -12.14 -3.48
N SER A 90 -15.96 -11.07 -4.20
CA SER A 90 -15.12 -10.59 -5.31
C SER A 90 -13.69 -10.56 -4.80
N PRO A 91 -12.70 -11.08 -5.55
CA PRO A 91 -11.31 -11.04 -5.12
C PRO A 91 -10.98 -9.60 -4.72
N PRO A 92 -10.71 -9.32 -3.43
CA PRO A 92 -10.29 -7.98 -3.05
C PRO A 92 -8.96 -7.69 -3.75
N ASP A 93 -8.69 -6.41 -3.99
CA ASP A 93 -7.50 -5.91 -4.66
C ASP A 93 -6.19 -6.08 -3.82
N GLY A 94 -6.16 -7.06 -2.90
CA GLY A 94 -5.05 -7.38 -2.02
C GLY A 94 -5.46 -7.95 -0.66
N PHE A 95 -4.47 -8.19 0.19
CA PHE A 95 -4.64 -8.63 1.58
C PHE A 95 -5.24 -7.55 2.49
N PHE A 96 -5.08 -6.27 2.14
CA PHE A 96 -5.40 -5.15 3.02
C PHE A 96 -6.71 -4.46 2.66
N TYR A 97 -7.43 -3.99 3.67
CA TYR A 97 -8.57 -3.11 3.45
C TYR A 97 -8.14 -1.69 3.04
N PRO A 98 -9.01 -0.90 2.39
CA PRO A 98 -8.68 0.48 1.99
C PRO A 98 -8.18 1.37 3.15
N ALA A 99 -8.73 1.21 4.35
CA ALA A 99 -8.29 1.93 5.55
C ALA A 99 -6.88 1.50 6.00
N GLU A 100 -6.58 0.21 5.96
CA GLU A 100 -5.25 -0.34 6.27
C GLU A 100 -4.21 0.14 5.25
N LEU A 101 -4.58 0.19 3.97
CA LEU A 101 -3.74 0.75 2.90
C LEU A 101 -3.45 2.22 3.14
N ALA A 102 -4.42 3.03 3.57
CA ALA A 102 -4.20 4.44 3.88
C ALA A 102 -3.14 4.63 4.99
N ILE A 103 -3.16 3.78 6.02
CA ILE A 103 -2.15 3.79 7.08
C ILE A 103 -0.77 3.43 6.52
N LEU A 104 -0.66 2.35 5.74
CA LEU A 104 0.62 1.93 5.16
C LEU A 104 1.19 2.95 4.17
N LYS A 105 0.33 3.57 3.36
CA LYS A 105 0.69 4.60 2.39
C LYS A 105 1.21 5.88 3.04
N ARG A 106 0.81 6.18 4.28
CA ARG A 106 1.36 7.32 5.05
C ARG A 106 2.88 7.23 5.23
N PHE A 107 3.43 6.03 5.28
CA PHE A 107 4.88 5.80 5.42
C PHE A 107 5.63 5.83 4.08
N ARG A 108 4.89 5.84 2.97
CA ARG A 108 5.46 5.95 1.63
C ARG A 108 6.06 7.34 1.47
N ARG A 109 7.34 7.39 1.09
CA ARG A 109 8.01 8.66 0.74
C ARG A 109 7.35 9.25 -0.51
N SER A 110 6.36 10.11 -0.29
CA SER A 110 5.75 10.96 -1.31
C SER A 110 6.57 12.25 -1.41
N GLY A 111 7.28 12.44 -2.52
CA GLY A 111 8.09 13.62 -2.78
C GLY A 111 9.58 13.41 -2.47
N GLY A 112 10.34 13.05 -3.50
CA GLY A 112 11.80 13.11 -3.49
C GLY A 112 12.29 14.33 -4.25
N LEU A 113 13.35 14.99 -3.77
CA LEU A 113 14.12 15.93 -4.57
C LEU A 113 14.66 15.18 -5.80
N ARG A 114 14.25 15.62 -6.99
CA ARG A 114 14.79 15.11 -8.26
C ARG A 114 15.69 16.19 -8.85
N THR A 115 16.92 15.80 -9.17
CA THR A 115 17.82 16.66 -9.93
C THR A 115 17.47 16.53 -11.40
N VAL A 116 17.04 17.63 -12.02
CA VAL A 116 16.83 17.71 -13.47
C VAL A 116 18.10 18.29 -14.08
N SER A 117 18.78 17.51 -14.92
CA SER A 117 19.95 17.97 -15.67
C SER A 117 19.46 18.78 -16.87
N VAL A 118 19.80 20.06 -16.91
CA VAL A 118 19.45 20.97 -18.00
C VAL A 118 20.68 21.20 -18.86
N SER A 119 20.52 21.17 -20.19
CA SER A 119 21.59 21.54 -21.13
C SER A 119 21.44 22.99 -21.59
N ARG A 120 22.56 23.68 -21.83
CA ARG A 120 22.54 25.08 -22.29
C ARG A 120 22.05 25.13 -23.74
N GLY A 121 20.80 25.54 -23.96
CA GLY A 121 20.17 25.64 -25.27
C GLY A 121 18.66 25.34 -25.29
N GLU A 122 18.08 24.87 -24.19
CA GLU A 122 16.62 24.75 -24.06
C GLU A 122 15.97 26.11 -23.75
N ASP A 123 15.25 26.68 -24.72
CA ASP A 123 14.36 27.82 -24.48
C ASP A 123 13.06 27.35 -23.82
N GLY A 124 13.07 27.26 -22.49
CA GLY A 124 11.94 26.88 -21.65
C GLY A 124 12.28 26.88 -20.15
N ARG A 125 11.27 26.81 -19.27
CA ARG A 125 11.52 26.69 -17.83
C ARG A 125 12.12 25.31 -17.53
N PRO A 126 13.25 25.23 -16.81
CA PRO A 126 14.10 24.03 -16.71
C PRO A 126 13.45 22.81 -16.03
N TRP A 127 12.32 22.98 -15.35
CA TRP A 127 11.64 21.92 -14.61
C TRP A 127 10.48 21.26 -15.37
N ALA A 128 10.10 21.81 -16.53
CA ALA A 128 9.01 21.28 -17.33
C ALA A 128 9.18 21.47 -18.85
N GLY A 129 10.22 22.17 -19.34
CA GLY A 129 10.35 22.44 -20.77
C GLY A 129 9.12 23.15 -21.37
N LYS A 130 8.99 23.15 -22.70
CA LYS A 130 7.79 23.66 -23.41
C LYS A 130 6.65 22.65 -23.50
N VAL A 131 6.93 21.37 -23.25
CA VAL A 131 6.00 20.24 -23.47
C VAL A 131 6.11 19.21 -22.34
N GLY A 132 6.28 19.70 -21.11
CA GLY A 132 6.45 18.86 -19.93
C GLY A 132 5.16 18.20 -19.53
N TYR A 133 5.30 17.09 -18.84
CA TYR A 133 4.21 16.37 -18.23
C TYR A 133 4.49 16.29 -16.74
N LEU A 134 3.59 16.87 -15.94
CA LEU A 134 3.69 16.83 -14.49
C LEU A 134 2.88 15.65 -13.96
N HIS A 135 3.52 14.83 -13.13
CA HIS A 135 2.79 13.85 -12.34
C HIS A 135 2.13 14.58 -11.18
N TYR A 136 0.81 14.71 -11.21
CA TYR A 136 0.03 15.35 -10.15
C TYR A 136 -0.75 14.29 -9.36
N GLY A 137 -0.38 14.12 -8.08
CA GLY A 137 -1.08 13.24 -7.14
C GLY A 137 -0.69 11.75 -7.21
N GLU A 138 -1.46 10.92 -6.49
CA GLU A 138 -1.22 9.47 -6.33
C GLU A 138 -1.75 8.62 -7.51
N GLY A 139 -2.10 9.25 -8.64
CA GLY A 139 -2.59 8.58 -9.84
C GLY A 139 -1.59 8.65 -10.98
N ASP A 140 -1.73 7.76 -11.97
CA ASP A 140 -0.99 7.73 -13.24
C ASP A 140 -1.40 8.89 -14.20
N GLY A 141 -2.02 9.93 -13.63
CA GLY A 141 -2.48 11.11 -14.32
C GLY A 141 -1.30 12.01 -14.66
N ILE A 142 -0.82 11.83 -15.89
CA ILE A 142 0.11 12.76 -16.50
C ILE A 142 -0.67 14.03 -16.88
N PHE A 143 -0.42 15.13 -16.17
CA PHE A 143 -0.99 16.44 -16.52
C PHE A 143 -0.07 17.16 -17.51
N PRO A 144 -0.56 17.56 -18.70
CA PRO A 144 0.22 18.38 -19.62
C PRO A 144 0.52 19.72 -18.96
N PHE A 145 1.79 20.06 -18.88
CA PHE A 145 2.25 21.40 -18.55
C PHE A 145 2.17 22.25 -19.81
N CYS A 146 1.04 22.92 -20.02
CA CYS A 146 0.88 23.88 -21.09
C CYS A 146 1.61 25.17 -20.73
N SER A 147 2.88 25.32 -21.12
CA SER A 147 3.50 26.64 -21.11
C SER A 147 3.15 27.37 -22.40
N GLY A 148 2.30 28.39 -22.31
CA GLY A 148 2.00 29.29 -23.42
C GLY A 148 0.73 28.96 -24.21
N ASP A 149 -0.32 28.46 -23.57
CA ASP A 149 -1.65 28.55 -24.17
C ASP A 149 -2.06 30.04 -24.18
N GLU A 150 -2.51 30.56 -25.32
CA GLU A 150 -2.78 31.98 -25.62
C GLU A 150 -3.93 32.62 -24.77
N GLY A 151 -4.22 32.08 -23.58
CA GLY A 151 -5.34 32.51 -22.73
C GLY A 151 -5.01 32.80 -21.27
N TYR A 152 -3.78 32.55 -20.80
CA TYR A 152 -3.42 32.75 -19.39
C TYR A 152 -2.30 33.78 -19.22
N GLY A 153 -2.67 35.06 -19.27
CA GLY A 153 -1.83 36.16 -18.80
C GLY A 153 -1.54 37.28 -19.79
N ASP A 154 -2.00 37.21 -21.04
CA ASP A 154 -1.87 38.35 -21.94
C ASP A 154 -2.91 39.44 -21.62
N PRO A 155 -2.50 40.70 -21.34
CA PRO A 155 -3.42 41.80 -21.27
C PRO A 155 -3.97 42.04 -22.67
N VAL A 156 -5.26 41.77 -22.89
CA VAL A 156 -5.98 42.17 -24.10
C VAL A 156 -5.79 43.67 -24.33
N PRO A 157 -5.17 44.09 -25.44
CA PRO A 157 -5.09 45.50 -25.78
C PRO A 157 -6.47 45.90 -26.31
N TRP A 158 -7.21 46.66 -25.51
CA TRP A 158 -8.41 47.35 -25.97
C TRP A 158 -7.96 48.52 -26.86
N SER A 159 -8.12 48.34 -28.18
CA SER A 159 -8.22 49.41 -29.17
C SER A 159 -9.54 49.30 -29.90
#